data_AF-A0A4Y6RYY4-F1
#
_entry.id   AF-A0A4Y6RYY4-F1
#
_cell.length_a   1.000
_cell.length_b   1.000
_cell.length_c   1.000
_cell.angle_alpha   90.00
_cell.angle_beta   90.00
_cell.angle_gamma   90.00
#
_symmetry.space_group_name_H-M   'P 1'
#
loop_
_entity.id
_entity.type
_entity.pdbx_description
1 polymer ?
#
loop_
_entity_poly.entity_id
_entity_poly.type
_entity_poly.pdbx_seq_one_letter_code
_entity_poly.pdbx_strand_id
1 'polypeptide(L)'
;MKFSDLRQANITRQKEWPGNDQADIAFRGLEVAGEFGEVAESLKKYLRGQRGIKGSTATLEDVASEMADSIIALDLLADLMGIDLGEAVARKFNATSEKYGLKTRLSDDGRPI
;
A
#
# COMPACT_ATOMS: atom_id res chain seq x y z
N MET A 1 -11.47 6.94 3.65
CA MET A 1 -11.16 5.73 4.44
C MET A 1 -9.92 6.02 5.27
N LYS A 2 -9.91 5.65 6.55
CA LYS A 2 -8.72 5.72 7.41
C LYS A 2 -7.96 4.39 7.37
N PHE A 3 -6.67 4.39 7.74
CA PHE A 3 -5.89 3.17 7.90
C PHE A 3 -6.52 2.20 8.91
N SER A 4 -7.11 2.72 10.00
CA SER A 4 -7.86 1.92 10.98
C SER A 4 -9.05 1.19 10.37
N ASP A 5 -9.76 1.82 9.42
CA ASP A 5 -10.92 1.23 8.77
C ASP A 5 -10.48 0.06 7.87
N LEU A 6 -9.38 0.27 7.12
CA LEU A 6 -8.75 -0.79 6.32
C LEU A 6 -8.29 -1.95 7.20
N ARG A 7 -7.56 -1.67 8.29
CA ARG A 7 -7.08 -2.67 9.23
C ARG A 7 -8.23 -3.53 9.77
N GLN A 8 -9.31 -2.89 10.19
CA GLN A 8 -10.46 -3.60 10.73
C GLN A 8 -11.16 -4.48 9.67
N ALA A 9 -11.25 -3.99 8.44
CA ALA A 9 -11.79 -4.75 7.31
C ALA A 9 -10.89 -5.95 6.96
N ASN A 10 -9.57 -5.76 6.92
CA ASN A 10 -8.59 -6.81 6.69
C ASN A 10 -8.68 -7.89 7.77
N ILE A 11 -8.62 -7.53 9.05
CA ILE A 11 -8.77 -8.49 10.16
C ILE A 11 -10.07 -9.30 10.03
N THR A 12 -11.16 -8.66 9.63
CA THR A 12 -12.44 -9.34 9.44
C THR A 12 -12.38 -10.33 8.27
N ARG A 13 -11.90 -9.88 7.10
CA ARG A 13 -11.77 -10.71 5.89
C ARG A 13 -10.80 -11.88 6.07
N GLN A 14 -9.71 -11.70 6.83
CA GLN A 14 -8.72 -12.76 7.05
C GLN A 14 -9.25 -13.93 7.88
N LYS A 15 -10.35 -13.75 8.63
CA LYS A 15 -11.02 -14.85 9.36
C LYS A 15 -11.75 -15.82 8.44
N GLU A 16 -12.20 -15.34 7.28
CA GLU A 16 -12.90 -16.14 6.27
C GLU A 16 -12.01 -16.52 5.08
N TRP A 17 -10.77 -16.02 5.04
CA TRP A 17 -9.84 -16.27 3.94
C TRP A 17 -9.17 -17.65 4.04
N PRO A 18 -9.42 -18.57 3.09
CA PRO A 18 -8.84 -19.91 3.14
C PRO A 18 -7.30 -19.88 3.12
N GLY A 19 -6.67 -20.62 4.03
CA GLY A 19 -5.20 -20.75 4.10
C GLY A 19 -4.48 -19.53 4.69
N ASN A 20 -5.18 -18.52 5.20
CA ASN A 20 -4.56 -17.37 5.85
C ASN A 20 -3.70 -17.73 7.07
N ASP A 21 -4.01 -18.83 7.74
CA ASP A 21 -3.23 -19.40 8.85
C ASP A 21 -1.80 -19.80 8.46
N GLN A 22 -1.52 -19.96 7.17
CA GLN A 22 -0.18 -20.29 6.64
C GLN A 22 0.59 -19.07 6.12
N ALA A 23 -0.03 -17.88 6.08
CA ALA A 23 0.58 -16.68 5.55
C ALA A 23 1.41 -15.96 6.62
N ASP A 24 2.60 -16.49 6.92
CA ASP A 24 3.53 -15.92 7.89
C ASP A 24 4.17 -14.59 7.44
N ILE A 25 5.02 -14.01 8.28
CA ILE A 25 5.71 -12.75 8.01
C ILE A 25 6.54 -12.82 6.72
N ALA A 26 7.19 -13.96 6.44
CA ALA A 26 7.99 -14.12 5.23
C ALA A 26 7.10 -14.15 3.98
N PHE A 27 5.99 -14.91 4.04
CA PHE A 27 5.00 -14.95 2.97
C PHE A 27 4.42 -13.57 2.68
N ARG A 28 3.97 -12.85 3.72
CA ARG A 28 3.43 -11.48 3.56
C ARG A 28 4.47 -10.49 3.05
N GLY A 29 5.74 -10.64 3.44
CA GLY A 29 6.83 -9.85 2.88
C GLY A 29 7.01 -10.06 1.37
N LEU A 30 6.90 -11.31 0.91
CA LEU A 30 6.94 -11.64 -0.51
C LEU A 30 5.68 -11.16 -1.26
N GLU A 31 4.51 -11.25 -0.64
CA GLU A 31 3.26 -10.72 -1.17
C GLU A 31 3.37 -9.22 -1.43
N VAL A 32 3.82 -8.43 -0.45
CA VAL A 32 4.09 -7.00 -0.64
C VAL A 32 5.04 -6.75 -1.82
N ALA A 33 6.14 -7.50 -1.91
CA ALA A 33 7.05 -7.35 -3.05
C ALA A 33 6.40 -7.71 -4.40
N GLY A 34 5.51 -8.70 -4.41
CA GLY A 34 4.70 -9.10 -5.56
C GLY A 34 3.80 -7.96 -6.03
N GLU A 35 2.97 -7.42 -5.13
CA GLU A 35 2.01 -6.34 -5.45
C GLU A 35 2.71 -5.09 -6.00
N PHE A 36 3.83 -4.69 -5.41
CA PHE A 36 4.62 -3.57 -5.94
C PHE A 36 5.29 -3.89 -7.30
N GLY A 37 5.54 -5.17 -7.58
CA GLY A 37 5.92 -5.65 -8.91
C GLY A 37 4.78 -5.51 -9.93
N GLU A 38 3.55 -5.76 -9.52
CA GLU A 38 2.36 -5.58 -10.36
C GLU A 38 2.11 -4.09 -10.65
N VAL A 39 2.32 -3.20 -9.67
CA VAL A 39 2.34 -1.74 -9.89
C VAL A 39 3.36 -1.35 -10.97
N ALA A 40 4.58 -1.89 -10.91
CA ALA A 40 5.61 -1.60 -11.90
C ALA A 40 5.22 -2.09 -13.29
N GLU A 41 4.62 -3.29 -13.39
CA GLU A 41 4.17 -3.88 -14.66
C GLU A 41 2.99 -3.09 -15.27
N SER A 42 1.99 -2.75 -14.47
CA SER A 42 0.82 -1.98 -14.90
C SER A 42 1.23 -0.58 -15.35
N LEU A 43 2.10 0.11 -14.60
CA LEU A 43 2.64 1.42 -15.00
C LEU A 43 3.41 1.34 -16.31
N LYS A 44 4.24 0.31 -16.48
CA LYS A 44 4.97 0.07 -17.73
C LYS A 44 3.99 -0.15 -18.90
N LYS A 45 2.93 -0.95 -18.72
CA LYS A 45 1.89 -1.18 -19.74
C LYS A 45 1.08 0.08 -20.05
N TYR A 46 0.77 0.90 -19.04
CA TYR A 46 0.10 2.19 -19.22
C TYR A 46 0.94 3.14 -20.08
N LEU A 47 2.21 3.34 -19.71
CA LEU A 47 3.15 4.17 -20.48
C LEU A 47 3.40 3.61 -21.88
N ARG A 48 3.40 2.29 -22.04
CA ARG A 48 3.51 1.63 -23.36
C ARG A 48 2.38 2.06 -24.28
N GLY A 49 1.13 2.02 -23.80
CA GLY A 49 -0.05 2.47 -24.54
C GLY A 49 0.02 3.96 -24.89
N GLN A 50 0.39 4.81 -23.94
CA GLN A 50 0.54 6.26 -24.15
C GLN A 50 1.61 6.61 -25.20
N ARG A 51 2.64 5.77 -25.34
CA ARG A 51 3.81 6.02 -26.22
C ARG A 51 3.74 5.28 -27.56
N GLY A 52 2.67 4.53 -27.83
CA GLY A 52 2.53 3.75 -29.07
C GLY A 52 3.58 2.63 -29.21
N ILE A 53 4.16 2.15 -28.10
CA ILE A 53 5.12 1.05 -28.11
C ILE A 53 4.35 -0.27 -28.27
N LYS A 54 4.81 -1.18 -29.12
CA LYS A 54 4.13 -2.48 -29.33
C LYS A 54 4.10 -3.34 -28.06
N GLY A 55 2.96 -3.98 -27.77
CA GLY A 55 2.77 -4.91 -26.65
C GLY A 55 1.42 -4.73 -25.94
N SER A 56 1.22 -5.46 -24.84
CA SER A 56 0.01 -5.30 -24.00
C SER A 56 -0.07 -3.92 -23.36
N THR A 57 -1.27 -3.37 -23.17
CA THR A 57 -1.44 -2.05 -22.56
C THR A 57 -2.27 -2.17 -21.28
N ALA A 58 -2.28 -1.10 -20.50
CA ALA A 58 -3.07 -0.97 -19.28
C ALA A 58 -3.66 0.44 -19.23
N THR A 59 -4.74 0.57 -18.48
CA THR A 59 -5.42 1.81 -18.17
C THR A 59 -4.83 2.46 -16.91
N LEU A 60 -5.26 3.68 -16.58
CA LEU A 60 -4.87 4.30 -15.32
C LEU A 60 -5.58 3.60 -14.15
N GLU A 61 -6.78 3.08 -14.39
CA GLU A 61 -7.57 2.30 -13.45
C GLU A 61 -6.86 0.99 -13.08
N ASP A 62 -6.22 0.31 -14.04
CA ASP A 62 -5.39 -0.88 -13.74
C ASP A 62 -4.23 -0.51 -12.81
N VAL A 63 -3.53 0.60 -13.06
CA VAL A 63 -2.45 1.08 -12.19
C VAL A 63 -2.98 1.39 -10.79
N ALA A 64 -4.15 2.03 -10.70
CA ALA A 64 -4.78 2.34 -9.42
C ALA A 64 -5.18 1.08 -8.64
N SER A 65 -5.61 0.01 -9.33
CA SER A 65 -5.91 -1.28 -8.71
C SER A 65 -4.68 -1.87 -8.05
N GLU A 66 -3.56 -1.97 -8.77
CA GLU A 66 -2.33 -2.55 -8.21
C GLU A 66 -1.76 -1.71 -7.04
N MET A 67 -1.93 -0.39 -7.10
CA MET A 67 -1.57 0.48 -5.97
C MET A 67 -2.46 0.21 -4.74
N ALA A 68 -3.73 -0.11 -4.93
CA ALA A 68 -4.63 -0.46 -3.85
C ALA A 68 -4.26 -1.82 -3.22
N ASP A 69 -3.98 -2.83 -4.06
CA ASP A 69 -3.55 -4.15 -3.60
C ASP A 69 -2.22 -4.08 -2.82
N SER A 70 -1.28 -3.25 -3.30
CA SER A 70 -0.04 -2.94 -2.57
C SER A 70 -0.27 -2.38 -1.16
N ILE A 71 -1.25 -1.49 -0.98
CA ILE A 71 -1.58 -0.92 0.33
C ILE A 71 -2.27 -1.96 1.22
N ILE A 72 -3.14 -2.81 0.65
CA ILE A 72 -3.80 -3.90 1.36
C ILE A 72 -2.77 -4.90 1.88
N ALA A 73 -1.87 -5.39 1.02
CA ALA A 73 -0.83 -6.34 1.40
C ALA A 73 0.13 -5.75 2.46
N LEU A 74 0.50 -4.48 2.32
CA LEU A 74 1.36 -3.82 3.30
C LEU A 74 0.68 -3.70 4.67
N ASP A 75 -0.63 -3.42 4.72
CA ASP A 75 -1.38 -3.40 5.97
C ASP A 75 -1.49 -4.79 6.61
N LEU A 76 -1.69 -5.86 5.82
CA LEU A 76 -1.71 -7.24 6.31
C LEU A 76 -0.36 -7.63 6.95
N LEU A 77 0.75 -7.27 6.30
CA LEU A 77 2.08 -7.46 6.89
C LEU A 77 2.25 -6.65 8.17
N ALA A 78 1.84 -5.39 8.17
CA ALA A 78 1.91 -4.52 9.34
C ALA A 78 1.10 -5.09 10.52
N ASP A 79 -0.05 -5.72 10.25
CA ASP A 79 -0.85 -6.40 11.27
C ASP A 79 -0.11 -7.56 11.93
N LEU A 80 0.47 -8.46 11.14
CA LEU A 80 1.26 -9.57 11.67
C LEU A 80 2.48 -9.12 12.48
N MET A 81 3.04 -7.94 12.15
CA MET A 81 4.19 -7.37 12.84
C MET A 81 3.83 -6.48 14.03
N GLY A 82 2.53 -6.28 14.32
CA GLY A 82 2.08 -5.38 15.40
C GLY A 82 2.39 -3.90 15.15
N ILE A 83 2.43 -3.49 13.87
CA ILE A 83 2.73 -2.12 13.46
C ILE A 83 1.42 -1.38 13.16
N ASP A 84 1.22 -0.25 13.84
CA ASP A 84 0.26 0.76 13.40
C ASP A 84 0.84 1.52 12.20
N LEU A 85 0.38 1.15 11.00
CA LEU A 85 0.86 1.71 9.75
C LEU A 85 0.51 3.19 9.61
N GLY A 86 -0.67 3.60 10.09
CA GLY A 86 -1.12 4.99 10.03
C GLY A 86 -0.24 5.91 10.88
N GLU A 87 0.03 5.53 12.12
CA GLU A 87 0.95 6.27 12.98
C GLU A 87 2.38 6.27 12.42
N ALA A 88 2.85 5.13 11.90
CA ALA A 88 4.19 5.04 11.32
C ALA A 88 4.37 5.99 10.13
N VAL A 89 3.36 6.09 9.25
CA VAL A 89 3.33 7.03 8.12
C VAL A 89 3.33 8.47 8.62
N ALA A 90 2.45 8.83 9.59
CA ALA A 90 2.38 10.18 10.12
C ALA A 90 3.71 10.64 10.75
N ARG A 91 4.32 9.78 11.58
CA ARG A 91 5.65 10.04 12.18
C ARG A 91 6.71 10.25 11.09
N LYS A 92 6.75 9.37 10.08
CA LYS A 92 7.77 9.45 9.02
C LYS A 92 7.61 10.68 8.13
N PHE A 93 6.37 11.04 7.79
CA PHE A 93 6.06 12.26 7.05
C PHE A 93 6.54 13.50 7.81
N ASN A 94 6.14 13.62 9.09
CA ASN A 94 6.49 14.76 9.93
C ASN A 94 8.01 14.92 10.15
N ALA A 95 8.71 13.80 10.36
CA ALA A 95 10.17 13.81 10.46
C ALA A 95 10.86 14.28 9.16
N THR A 96 10.28 13.95 8.00
CA THR A 96 10.78 14.42 6.70
C THR A 96 10.53 15.92 6.53
N SER A 97 9.34 16.40 6.91
CA SER A 97 9.04 17.83 6.90
C SER A 97 9.95 18.62 7.83
N GLU A 98 10.26 18.11 9.02
CA GLU A 98 11.21 18.73 9.94
C GLU A 98 12.63 18.78 9.36
N LYS A 99 13.12 17.66 8.82
CA LYS A 99 14.45 17.56 8.19
C LYS A 99 14.70 18.63 7.13
N TYR A 100 13.67 19.00 6.37
CA TYR A 100 13.78 19.97 5.27
C TYR A 100 13.17 21.34 5.59
N GLY A 101 12.83 21.63 6.85
CA GLY A 101 12.27 22.93 7.25
C GLY A 101 10.91 23.26 6.62
N LEU A 102 10.15 22.24 6.23
CA LEU A 102 8.80 22.41 5.67
C LEU A 102 7.80 22.72 6.79
N LYS A 103 6.71 23.41 6.46
CA LYS A 103 5.66 23.79 7.43
C LYS A 103 4.60 22.72 7.62
N THR A 104 4.20 22.06 6.55
CA THR A 104 3.12 21.06 6.56
C THR A 104 3.45 19.86 7.44
N ARG A 105 2.50 19.46 8.28
CA ARG A 105 2.53 18.22 9.08
C ARG A 105 1.24 17.43 8.88
N LEU A 106 1.26 16.17 9.29
CA LEU A 106 0.06 15.38 9.52
C LEU A 106 -0.28 15.41 11.01
N SER A 107 -1.54 15.65 11.34
CA SER A 107 -2.11 15.45 12.68
C SER A 107 -2.24 13.96 13.00
N ASP A 108 -2.57 13.67 14.27
CA ASP A 108 -2.83 12.31 14.75
C ASP A 108 -3.99 11.62 13.99
N ASP A 109 -4.93 12.39 13.45
CA ASP A 109 -6.03 11.88 12.63
C ASP A 109 -5.76 11.91 11.11
N GLY A 110 -4.51 12.16 10.72
CA GLY A 110 -4.02 12.08 9.35
C GLY A 110 -4.36 13.28 8.47
N ARG A 111 -4.81 14.39 9.04
CA ARG A 111 -5.12 15.63 8.30
C ARG A 111 -3.90 16.56 8.25
N PRO A 112 -3.75 17.36 7.18
CA PRO A 112 -2.68 18.34 7.11
C PRO A 112 -2.89 19.46 8.14
N ILE A 113 -1.82 19.84 8.84
CA ILE A 113 -1.72 21.01 9.74
C ILE A 113 -0.48 21.86 9.44
#